data_AF-K2F8N5-F1
#
_entry.id   AF-K2F8N5-F1
#
_cell.length_a   1.000
_cell.length_b   1.000
_cell.length_c   1.000
_cell.angle_alpha   90.00
_cell.angle_beta   90.00
_cell.angle_gamma   90.00
#
_symmetry.space_group_name_H-M   'P 1'
#
loop_
_entity.id
_entity.type
_entity.pdbx_description
1 polymer ?
#
loop_
_entity_poly.entity_id
_entity_poly.type
_entity_poly.pdbx_seq_one_letter_code
_entity_poly.pdbx_strand_id
1 'polypeptide(L)'
;SEDSRIFYQCLLAYGGDYRVTPMYVPVSMDTVRDDNWWQSIKNLYKQQRRWAWGVEHVPYLLWEFKKHPEIPLWKKFKWIFVEWEGKWSWALAAIIITILGRLPLWLADESVRQSAIFLNAPYMLERLMGLAMVGLILSAVFSLPLLPKPKTSQPKHMYLVMLLQWVLLPISMIFVSAIPAIEAVTRLMFGKYLGFNVSQKKRK
;
A
#
# COMPACT_ATOMS: atom_id res chain seq x y z
N SER A 1 9.07 6.39 6.98
CA SER A 1 9.78 5.13 6.64
C SER A 1 11.23 5.49 6.42
N GLU A 2 12.18 4.84 7.08
CA GLU A 2 13.58 5.25 7.09
C GLU A 2 14.25 5.12 5.71
N ASP A 3 14.00 4.03 4.98
CA ASP A 3 14.61 3.79 3.66
C ASP A 3 14.33 4.92 2.67
N SER A 4 13.06 5.33 2.55
CA SER A 4 12.64 6.45 1.71
C SER A 4 13.08 7.80 2.27
N ARG A 5 13.22 7.94 3.60
CA ARG A 5 13.70 9.18 4.23
C ARG A 5 15.14 9.45 3.82
N ILE A 6 15.99 8.41 3.81
CA ILE A 6 17.39 8.51 3.36
C ILE A 6 17.44 9.01 1.92
N PHE A 7 16.62 8.46 1.03
CA PHE A 7 16.53 8.93 -0.35
C PHE A 7 16.24 10.43 -0.43
N TYR A 8 15.25 10.93 0.31
CA TYR A 8 14.91 12.35 0.30
C TYR A 8 15.98 13.23 0.91
N GLN A 9 16.66 12.78 1.96
CA GLN A 9 17.79 13.50 2.54
C GLN A 9 18.94 13.63 1.54
N CYS A 10 19.29 12.57 0.83
CA CYS A 10 20.29 12.63 -0.24
C CYS A 10 19.83 13.52 -1.39
N LEU A 11 18.57 13.41 -1.81
CA LEU A 11 18.00 14.26 -2.85
C LEU A 11 18.13 15.76 -2.51
N LEU A 12 17.87 16.13 -1.25
CA LEU A 12 18.03 17.51 -0.78
C LEU A 12 19.50 17.91 -0.67
N ALA A 13 20.35 17.03 -0.12
CA ALA A 13 21.78 17.29 0.07
C ALA A 13 22.53 17.53 -1.25
N TYR A 14 22.14 16.83 -2.31
CA TYR A 14 22.74 16.95 -3.65
C TYR A 14 21.97 17.91 -4.57
N GLY A 15 21.18 18.86 -4.03
CA GLY A 15 20.51 19.88 -4.85
C GLY A 15 19.55 19.30 -5.90
N GLY A 16 18.94 18.15 -5.60
CA GLY A 16 18.06 17.43 -6.51
C GLY A 16 18.76 16.62 -7.59
N ASP A 17 20.10 16.53 -7.59
CA ASP A 17 20.89 15.66 -8.45
C ASP A 17 21.30 14.38 -7.72
N TYR A 18 20.30 13.57 -7.38
CA TYR A 18 20.48 12.28 -6.75
C TYR A 18 19.61 11.24 -7.42
N ARG A 19 20.19 10.07 -7.71
CA ARG A 19 19.48 8.93 -8.31
C ARG A 19 19.91 7.64 -7.64
N VAL A 20 18.95 6.76 -7.45
CA VAL A 20 19.18 5.38 -7.04
C VAL A 20 19.06 4.47 -8.26
N THR A 21 19.99 3.53 -8.39
CA THR A 21 19.97 2.49 -9.43
C THR A 21 19.51 1.18 -8.80
N PRO A 22 18.47 0.51 -9.32
CA PRO A 22 17.99 -0.74 -8.76
C PRO A 22 19.06 -1.84 -8.90
N MET A 23 19.24 -2.62 -7.84
CA MET A 23 20.07 -3.82 -7.86
C MET A 23 19.16 -5.05 -7.90
N TYR A 24 19.31 -5.89 -8.93
CA TYR A 24 18.48 -7.08 -9.13
C TYR A 24 19.08 -8.29 -8.38
N VAL A 25 19.07 -8.21 -7.06
CA VAL A 25 19.54 -9.29 -6.18
C VAL A 25 18.36 -9.90 -5.42
N PRO A 26 18.33 -11.23 -5.23
CA PRO A 26 17.29 -11.87 -4.43
C PRO A 26 17.46 -11.46 -2.96
N VAL A 27 16.41 -10.86 -2.39
CA VAL A 27 16.36 -10.51 -0.96
C VAL A 27 15.36 -11.43 -0.27
N SER A 28 15.81 -12.19 0.72
CA SER A 28 14.92 -12.98 1.59
C SER A 28 14.61 -12.21 2.87
N MET A 29 13.34 -11.87 3.08
CA MET A 29 12.89 -11.21 4.32
C MET A 29 12.08 -12.16 5.19
N ASP A 30 12.30 -12.10 6.50
CA ASP A 30 11.46 -12.81 7.46
C ASP A 30 10.08 -12.16 7.55
N THR A 31 9.05 -13.01 7.42
CA THR A 31 7.66 -12.64 7.68
C THR A 31 7.45 -12.27 9.15
N VAL A 32 6.45 -11.45 9.45
CA VAL A 32 6.09 -11.07 10.82
C VAL A 32 5.29 -12.19 11.49
N ARG A 33 5.93 -13.35 11.62
CA ARG A 33 5.36 -14.56 12.19
C ARG A 33 5.63 -14.62 13.69
N ASP A 34 4.58 -14.97 14.43
CA ASP A 34 4.63 -15.33 15.85
C ASP A 34 4.01 -16.73 16.04
N ASP A 35 4.04 -17.25 17.26
CA ASP A 35 3.51 -18.59 17.58
C ASP A 35 1.98 -18.65 17.45
N ASN A 36 1.31 -17.52 17.67
CA ASN A 36 -0.14 -17.37 17.54
C ASN A 36 -0.50 -16.61 16.25
N TRP A 37 -1.47 -17.14 15.49
CA TRP A 37 -1.98 -16.52 14.27
C TRP A 37 -2.55 -15.11 14.50
N TRP A 38 -3.31 -14.91 15.59
CA TRP A 38 -3.85 -13.60 15.95
C TRP A 38 -2.75 -12.60 16.31
N GLN A 39 -1.69 -13.07 16.96
CA GLN A 39 -0.54 -12.23 17.27
C GLN A 39 0.21 -11.83 15.99
N SER A 40 0.33 -12.74 15.03
CA SER A 40 0.91 -12.47 13.71
C SER A 40 0.13 -11.38 12.96
N ILE A 41 -1.22 -11.44 12.97
CA ILE A 41 -2.06 -10.38 12.36
C ILE A 41 -1.87 -9.04 13.06
N LYS A 42 -1.88 -9.01 14.40
CA LYS A 42 -1.64 -7.78 15.17
C LYS A 42 -0.27 -7.17 14.87
N ASN A 43 0.76 -8.01 14.74
CA ASN A 43 2.11 -7.57 14.42
C ASN A 43 2.20 -7.07 12.96
N LEU A 44 1.53 -7.73 12.02
CA LEU A 44 1.43 -7.30 10.62
C LEU A 44 0.70 -5.95 10.51
N TYR A 45 -0.42 -5.78 11.21
CA TYR A 45 -1.13 -4.51 11.29
C TYR A 45 -0.21 -3.37 11.78
N LYS A 46 0.53 -3.60 12.86
CA LYS A 46 1.51 -2.63 13.39
C LYS A 46 2.62 -2.31 12.40
N GLN A 47 3.09 -3.31 11.64
CA GLN A 47 4.09 -3.12 10.60
C GLN A 47 3.56 -2.25 9.46
N GLN A 48 2.38 -2.56 8.94
CA GLN A 48 1.73 -1.80 7.86
C GLN A 48 1.49 -0.34 8.30
N ARG A 49 1.02 -0.13 9.54
CA ARG A 49 0.88 1.21 10.12
C ARG A 49 2.21 1.97 10.18
N ARG A 50 3.31 1.30 10.53
CA ARG A 50 4.65 1.91 10.57
C ARG A 50 5.14 2.30 9.18
N TRP A 51 4.87 1.48 8.17
CA TRP A 51 5.22 1.83 6.80
C TRP A 51 4.38 2.99 6.27
N ALA A 52 3.07 2.98 6.57
CA ALA A 52 2.16 4.05 6.22
C ALA A 52 2.50 5.38 6.94
N TRP A 53 3.11 5.32 8.13
CA TRP A 53 3.64 6.49 8.84
C TRP A 53 4.59 7.34 8.01
N GLY A 54 5.18 6.79 6.94
CA GLY A 54 5.88 7.58 5.92
C GLY A 54 5.07 8.73 5.31
N VAL A 55 3.77 8.88 5.59
CA VAL A 55 3.01 10.10 5.30
C VAL A 55 3.68 11.37 5.85
N GLU A 56 4.49 11.27 6.90
CA GLU A 56 5.33 12.37 7.41
C GLU A 56 6.32 12.94 6.37
N HIS A 57 6.61 12.22 5.28
CA HIS A 57 7.48 12.73 4.22
C HIS A 57 6.83 13.90 3.48
N VAL A 58 5.50 13.90 3.32
CA VAL A 58 4.79 14.97 2.59
C VAL A 58 5.01 16.35 3.24
N PRO A 59 4.68 16.57 4.54
CA PRO A 59 4.94 17.85 5.19
C PRO A 59 6.45 18.16 5.29
N TYR A 60 7.30 17.15 5.47
CA TYR A 60 8.75 17.35 5.47
C TYR A 60 9.27 17.89 4.13
N LEU A 61 8.90 17.26 3.02
CA LEU A 61 9.33 17.69 1.68
C LEU A 61 8.79 19.08 1.35
N LEU A 62 7.54 19.38 1.72
CA LEU A 62 6.97 20.71 1.56
C LEU A 62 7.74 21.78 2.33
N TRP A 63 8.27 21.45 3.50
CA TRP A 63 9.07 22.36 4.31
C TRP A 63 10.50 22.51 3.76
N GLU A 64 11.18 21.41 3.45
CA GLU A 64 12.56 21.44 2.97
C GLU A 64 12.67 22.06 1.57
N PHE A 65 11.77 21.73 0.65
CA PHE A 65 11.85 22.27 -0.71
C PHE A 65 11.69 23.80 -0.78
N LYS A 66 11.19 24.46 0.27
CA LYS A 66 11.19 25.93 0.37
C LYS A 66 12.59 26.51 0.59
N LYS A 67 13.48 25.76 1.24
CA LYS A 67 14.86 26.18 1.52
C LYS A 67 15.83 25.91 0.38
N HIS A 68 15.41 25.10 -0.59
CA HIS A 68 16.23 24.64 -1.71
C HIS A 68 15.75 25.24 -3.04
N PRO A 69 15.93 26.55 -3.29
CA PRO A 69 15.49 27.21 -4.53
C PRO A 69 16.20 26.67 -5.79
N GLU A 70 17.39 26.09 -5.64
CA GLU A 70 18.18 25.47 -6.70
C GLU A 70 17.51 24.24 -7.34
N ILE A 71 16.60 23.57 -6.61
CA ILE A 71 15.87 22.42 -7.12
C ILE A 71 14.72 22.89 -8.04
N PRO A 72 14.63 22.40 -9.29
CA PRO A 72 13.54 22.75 -10.21
C PRO A 72 12.15 22.42 -9.65
N LEU A 73 11.18 23.31 -9.90
CA LEU A 73 9.79 23.15 -9.41
C LEU A 73 9.15 21.83 -9.83
N TRP A 74 9.43 21.36 -11.05
CA TRP A 74 8.93 20.07 -11.53
C TRP A 74 9.45 18.89 -10.69
N LYS A 75 10.74 18.89 -10.30
CA LYS A 75 11.28 17.83 -9.43
C LYS A 75 10.59 17.86 -8.05
N LYS A 76 10.38 19.05 -7.48
CA LYS A 76 9.67 19.22 -6.20
C LYS A 76 8.25 18.65 -6.28
N PHE A 77 7.49 19.07 -7.29
CA PHE A 77 6.13 18.60 -7.52
C PHE A 77 6.08 17.09 -7.72
N LYS A 78 6.95 16.53 -8.57
CA LYS A 78 7.03 15.08 -8.82
C LYS A 78 7.17 14.29 -7.51
N TRP A 79 8.13 14.64 -6.65
CA TRP A 79 8.39 13.88 -5.43
C TRP A 79 7.30 14.06 -4.37
N ILE A 80 6.75 15.27 -4.22
CA ILE A 80 5.59 15.50 -3.37
C ILE A 80 4.39 14.68 -3.87
N PHE A 81 4.13 14.71 -5.18
CA PHE A 81 3.02 13.98 -5.78
C PHE A 81 3.17 12.48 -5.61
N VAL A 82 4.37 11.92 -5.83
CA VAL A 82 4.64 10.48 -5.63
C VAL A 82 4.36 10.06 -4.18
N GLU A 83 4.83 10.81 -3.18
CA GLU A 83 4.52 10.49 -1.78
C GLU A 83 3.05 10.68 -1.47
N TRP A 84 2.46 11.80 -1.89
CA TRP A 84 1.07 12.12 -1.61
C TRP A 84 0.11 11.11 -2.25
N GLU A 85 0.20 10.92 -3.56
CA GLU A 85 -0.61 9.97 -4.32
C GLU A 85 -0.41 8.55 -3.80
N GLY A 86 0.84 8.13 -3.53
CA GLY A 86 1.12 6.80 -3.01
C GLY A 86 0.43 6.53 -1.66
N LYS A 87 0.34 7.52 -0.76
CA LYS A 87 -0.40 7.37 0.51
C LYS A 87 -1.91 7.37 0.32
N TRP A 88 -2.42 8.21 -0.59
CA TRP A 88 -3.85 8.24 -0.93
C TRP A 88 -4.30 6.91 -1.53
N SER A 89 -3.59 6.42 -2.53
CA SER A 89 -3.86 5.13 -3.19
C SER A 89 -3.76 3.97 -2.21
N TRP A 90 -2.75 3.95 -1.34
CA TRP A 90 -2.65 2.92 -0.30
C TRP A 90 -3.84 2.96 0.68
N ALA A 91 -4.19 4.12 1.20
CA ALA A 91 -5.25 4.25 2.19
C ALA A 91 -6.65 4.03 1.63
N LEU A 92 -6.89 4.39 0.36
CA LEU A 92 -8.26 4.52 -0.16
C LEU A 92 -8.57 3.62 -1.35
N ALA A 93 -7.61 3.20 -2.17
CA ALA A 93 -7.94 2.50 -3.42
C ALA A 93 -8.79 1.25 -3.19
N ALA A 94 -8.38 0.39 -2.24
CA ALA A 94 -9.13 -0.82 -1.90
C ALA A 94 -10.54 -0.52 -1.39
N ILE A 95 -10.71 0.53 -0.58
CA ILE A 95 -12.01 0.96 -0.03
C ILE A 95 -12.89 1.56 -1.12
N ILE A 96 -12.33 2.40 -2.00
CA ILE A 96 -13.07 3.04 -3.08
C ILE A 96 -13.64 1.98 -4.03
N ILE A 97 -12.78 1.06 -4.45
CA ILE A 97 -13.08 -0.05 -5.35
C ILE A 97 -14.18 -0.95 -4.77
N THR A 98 -14.10 -1.29 -3.47
CA THR A 98 -15.01 -2.27 -2.88
C THR A 98 -16.30 -1.66 -2.30
N ILE A 99 -16.23 -0.47 -1.69
CA ILE A 99 -17.33 0.15 -0.94
C ILE A 99 -17.94 1.32 -1.72
N LEU A 100 -17.15 2.29 -2.18
CA LEU A 100 -17.68 3.50 -2.83
C LEU A 100 -18.30 3.24 -4.19
N GLY A 101 -17.96 2.13 -4.87
CA GLY A 101 -18.66 1.73 -6.09
C GLY A 101 -20.15 1.42 -5.87
N ARG A 102 -20.53 0.97 -4.67
CA ARG A 102 -21.92 0.62 -4.33
C ARG A 102 -22.61 1.66 -3.45
N LEU A 103 -21.84 2.53 -2.80
CA LEU A 103 -22.37 3.55 -1.89
C LEU A 103 -23.41 4.49 -2.54
N PRO A 104 -23.23 4.98 -3.79
CA PRO A 104 -24.27 5.76 -4.47
C PRO A 104 -25.57 4.98 -4.66
N LEU A 105 -25.50 3.67 -4.92
CA LEU A 105 -26.68 2.81 -5.06
C LEU A 105 -27.50 2.72 -3.77
N TRP A 106 -26.83 2.80 -2.62
CA TRP A 106 -27.47 2.74 -1.31
C TRP A 106 -27.99 4.09 -0.82
N LEU A 107 -27.32 5.19 -1.16
CA LEU A 107 -27.62 6.52 -0.64
C LEU A 107 -28.39 7.45 -1.61
N ALA A 108 -28.57 7.05 -2.87
CA ALA A 108 -29.26 7.90 -3.84
C ALA A 108 -30.77 7.99 -3.61
N ASP A 109 -31.25 9.22 -3.50
CA ASP A 109 -32.66 9.60 -3.62
C ASP A 109 -33.23 9.29 -5.00
N GLU A 110 -34.56 9.16 -5.10
CA GLU A 110 -35.26 8.83 -6.35
C GLU A 110 -34.90 9.74 -7.54
N SER A 111 -34.61 11.02 -7.29
CA SER A 111 -34.17 11.97 -8.32
C SER A 111 -32.81 11.61 -8.92
N VAL A 112 -31.88 11.08 -8.12
CA VAL A 112 -30.54 10.66 -8.55
C VAL A 112 -30.58 9.27 -9.19
N ARG A 113 -31.54 8.42 -8.82
CA ARG A 113 -31.73 7.09 -9.40
C ARG A 113 -32.06 7.11 -10.89
N GLN A 114 -32.65 8.20 -11.38
CA GLN A 114 -32.92 8.40 -12.81
C GLN A 114 -31.74 8.98 -13.59
N SER A 115 -30.65 9.37 -12.91
CA SER A 115 -29.47 9.90 -13.59
C SER A 115 -28.75 8.81 -14.39
N ALA A 116 -28.19 9.20 -15.54
CA ALA A 116 -27.38 8.32 -16.37
C ALA A 116 -26.18 7.74 -15.60
N ILE A 117 -25.63 8.49 -14.62
CA ILE A 117 -24.52 8.04 -13.78
C ILE A 117 -24.96 6.88 -12.90
N PHE A 118 -26.13 6.98 -12.25
CA PHE A 118 -26.63 5.94 -11.36
C PHE A 118 -26.91 4.62 -12.10
N LEU A 119 -27.50 4.70 -13.29
CA LEU A 119 -27.80 3.52 -14.10
C LEU A 119 -26.54 2.86 -14.69
N ASN A 120 -25.52 3.64 -15.05
CA ASN A 120 -24.27 3.13 -15.62
C ASN A 120 -23.22 2.74 -14.56
N ALA A 121 -23.34 3.23 -13.32
CA ALA A 121 -22.36 2.97 -12.26
C ALA A 121 -22.11 1.48 -11.99
N PRO A 122 -23.12 0.59 -11.90
CA PRO A 122 -22.89 -0.85 -11.73
C PRO A 122 -22.08 -1.45 -12.88
N TYR A 123 -22.41 -1.10 -14.13
CA TYR A 123 -21.73 -1.61 -15.32
C TYR A 123 -20.27 -1.11 -15.41
N MET A 124 -20.03 0.16 -15.09
CA MET A 124 -18.68 0.71 -15.03
C MET A 124 -17.86 0.02 -13.93
N LEU A 125 -18.46 -0.19 -12.76
CA LEU A 125 -17.81 -0.85 -11.64
C LEU A 125 -17.47 -2.30 -11.98
N GLU A 126 -18.39 -3.04 -12.61
CA GLU A 126 -18.16 -4.41 -13.05
C GLU A 126 -16.96 -4.50 -14.01
N ARG A 127 -16.88 -3.59 -14.99
CA ARG A 127 -15.74 -3.54 -15.92
C ARG A 127 -14.42 -3.23 -15.21
N LEU A 128 -14.43 -2.28 -14.27
CA LEU A 128 -13.25 -1.93 -13.48
C LEU A 128 -12.79 -3.12 -12.59
N MET A 129 -13.73 -3.79 -11.92
CA MET A 129 -13.43 -5.01 -11.14
C MET A 129 -12.91 -6.13 -12.04
N GLY A 130 -13.52 -6.33 -13.22
CA GLY A 130 -13.09 -7.31 -14.20
C GLY A 130 -11.63 -7.08 -14.61
N LEU A 131 -11.29 -5.84 -14.98
CA LEU A 131 -9.92 -5.47 -15.35
C LEU A 131 -8.94 -5.64 -14.18
N ALA A 132 -9.33 -5.25 -12.96
CA ALA A 132 -8.53 -5.43 -11.76
C ALA A 132 -8.29 -6.91 -11.44
N MET A 133 -9.30 -7.78 -11.59
CA MET A 133 -9.17 -9.22 -11.38
C MET A 133 -8.25 -9.86 -12.41
N VAL A 134 -8.29 -9.43 -13.69
CA VAL A 134 -7.33 -9.90 -14.70
C VAL A 134 -5.91 -9.52 -14.27
N GLY A 135 -5.68 -8.28 -13.85
CA GLY A 135 -4.37 -7.85 -13.33
C GLY A 135 -3.92 -8.65 -12.10
N LEU A 136 -4.85 -8.98 -11.20
CA LEU A 136 -4.58 -9.81 -10.02
C LEU A 136 -4.18 -11.24 -10.40
N ILE A 137 -4.91 -11.86 -11.32
CA ILE A 137 -4.63 -13.22 -11.82
C ILE A 137 -3.26 -13.24 -12.52
N LEU A 138 -2.98 -12.27 -13.39
CA LEU A 138 -1.67 -12.15 -14.04
C LEU A 138 -0.55 -11.98 -13.02
N SER A 139 -0.75 -11.14 -12.00
CA SER A 139 0.22 -10.97 -10.90
C SER A 139 0.45 -12.27 -10.13
N ALA A 140 -0.62 -13.03 -9.85
CA ALA A 140 -0.53 -14.32 -9.20
C ALA A 140 0.28 -15.32 -10.03
N VAL A 141 -0.01 -15.43 -11.33
CA VAL A 141 0.70 -16.31 -12.25
C VAL A 141 2.17 -15.92 -12.39
N PHE A 142 2.49 -14.64 -12.57
CA PHE A 142 3.86 -14.16 -12.70
C PHE A 142 4.65 -14.18 -11.38
N SER A 143 3.98 -14.24 -10.23
CA SER A 143 4.67 -14.43 -8.95
C SER A 143 5.29 -15.83 -8.82
N LEU A 144 4.69 -16.85 -9.43
CA LEU A 144 5.15 -18.24 -9.32
C LEU A 144 6.59 -18.47 -9.83
N PRO A 145 6.98 -18.01 -11.03
CA PRO A 145 8.37 -18.16 -11.50
C PRO A 145 9.38 -17.30 -10.73
N LEU A 146 8.93 -16.23 -10.06
CA LEU A 146 9.78 -15.37 -9.24
C LEU A 146 10.09 -15.99 -7.86
N LEU A 147 9.32 -17.00 -7.45
CA LEU A 147 9.57 -17.67 -6.18
C LEU A 147 10.86 -18.50 -6.25
N PRO A 148 11.76 -18.36 -5.27
CA PRO A 148 12.94 -19.23 -5.19
C PRO A 148 12.48 -20.68 -5.00
N LYS A 149 13.23 -21.62 -5.57
CA LYS A 149 12.94 -23.06 -5.38
C LYS A 149 12.91 -23.36 -3.87
N PRO A 150 11.86 -24.06 -3.38
CA PRO A 150 11.77 -24.37 -1.96
C PRO A 150 12.97 -25.22 -1.55
N LYS A 151 13.56 -24.90 -0.38
CA LYS A 151 14.75 -25.59 0.15
C LYS A 151 14.49 -27.06 0.46
N THR A 152 13.24 -27.44 0.71
CA THR A 152 12.80 -28.80 1.03
C THR A 152 11.58 -29.17 0.19
N SER A 153 11.39 -30.47 -0.07
CA SER A 153 10.22 -30.98 -0.78
C SER A 153 8.94 -30.60 -0.03
N GLN A 154 8.17 -29.70 -0.61
CA GLN A 154 6.87 -29.28 -0.06
C GLN A 154 5.76 -30.14 -0.67
N PRO A 155 4.76 -30.56 0.11
CA PRO A 155 3.68 -31.37 -0.42
C PRO A 155 2.84 -30.56 -1.42
N LYS A 156 2.37 -31.23 -2.48
CA LYS A 156 1.70 -30.58 -3.64
C LYS A 156 0.47 -29.74 -3.24
N HIS A 157 -0.24 -30.10 -2.18
CA HIS A 157 -1.40 -29.34 -1.69
C HIS A 157 -1.02 -27.94 -1.16
N MET A 158 0.24 -27.68 -0.79
CA MET A 158 0.66 -26.35 -0.35
C MET A 158 0.60 -25.31 -1.47
N TYR A 159 0.75 -25.73 -2.73
CA TYR A 159 0.53 -24.85 -3.88
C TYR A 159 -0.95 -24.45 -4.01
N LEU A 160 -1.88 -25.36 -3.68
CA LEU A 160 -3.31 -25.04 -3.62
C LEU A 160 -3.60 -24.06 -2.47
N VAL A 161 -3.02 -24.28 -1.29
CA VAL A 161 -3.14 -23.34 -0.16
C VAL A 161 -2.61 -21.96 -0.54
N MET A 162 -1.47 -21.89 -1.22
CA MET A 162 -0.90 -20.63 -1.71
C MET A 162 -1.83 -19.94 -2.72
N LEU A 163 -2.46 -20.68 -3.63
CA LEU A 163 -3.45 -20.12 -4.55
C LEU A 163 -4.69 -19.60 -3.82
N LEU A 164 -5.20 -20.36 -2.85
CA LEU A 164 -6.34 -19.94 -2.03
C LEU A 164 -6.04 -18.68 -1.18
N GLN A 165 -4.78 -18.41 -0.84
CA GLN A 165 -4.41 -17.16 -0.15
C GLN A 165 -4.69 -15.92 -1.00
N TRP A 166 -4.65 -16.00 -2.33
CA TRP A 166 -4.97 -14.85 -3.20
C TRP A 166 -6.43 -14.42 -3.07
N VAL A 167 -7.34 -15.35 -2.71
CA VAL A 167 -8.75 -15.03 -2.43
C VAL A 167 -8.90 -14.11 -1.22
N LEU A 168 -7.93 -14.13 -0.29
CA LEU A 168 -7.93 -13.26 0.89
C LEU A 168 -7.43 -11.84 0.58
N LEU A 169 -6.90 -11.56 -0.63
CA LEU A 169 -6.32 -10.26 -0.94
C LEU A 169 -7.29 -9.09 -0.82
N PRO A 170 -8.53 -9.12 -1.36
CA PRO A 170 -9.47 -8.01 -1.20
C PRO A 170 -9.76 -7.69 0.28
N ILE A 171 -9.91 -8.72 1.11
CA ILE A 171 -10.18 -8.58 2.54
C ILE A 171 -8.95 -8.03 3.26
N SER A 172 -7.78 -8.65 3.07
CA SER A 172 -6.53 -8.22 3.70
C SER A 172 -6.09 -6.82 3.28
N MET A 173 -6.31 -6.44 2.02
CA MET A 173 -6.05 -5.08 1.53
C MET A 173 -6.87 -4.03 2.25
N ILE A 174 -8.10 -4.33 2.66
CA ILE A 174 -8.92 -3.41 3.45
C ILE A 174 -8.46 -3.43 4.91
N PHE A 175 -8.58 -4.58 5.58
CA PHE A 175 -8.46 -4.65 7.04
C PHE A 175 -7.03 -4.58 7.55
N VAL A 176 -6.08 -5.13 6.80
CA VAL A 176 -4.67 -5.26 7.23
C VAL A 176 -3.76 -4.23 6.55
N SER A 177 -4.20 -3.59 5.46
CA SER A 177 -3.41 -2.59 4.73
C SER A 177 -4.03 -1.18 4.77
N ALA A 178 -5.24 -0.98 4.24
CA ALA A 178 -5.88 0.33 4.13
C ALA A 178 -6.22 0.94 5.50
N ILE A 179 -6.85 0.18 6.40
CA ILE A 179 -7.19 0.65 7.75
C ILE A 179 -5.96 1.15 8.55
N PRO A 180 -4.86 0.37 8.69
CA PRO A 180 -3.68 0.87 9.39
C PRO A 180 -3.03 2.06 8.69
N ALA A 181 -3.18 2.19 7.36
CA ALA A 181 -2.71 3.37 6.64
C ALA A 181 -3.54 4.61 6.99
N ILE A 182 -4.87 4.52 7.00
CA ILE A 182 -5.77 5.59 7.47
C ILE A 182 -5.45 5.95 8.93
N GLU A 183 -5.23 4.95 9.79
CA GLU A 183 -4.84 5.20 11.18
C GLU A 183 -3.54 5.99 11.29
N ALA A 184 -2.52 5.68 10.47
CA ALA A 184 -1.27 6.42 10.46
C ALA A 184 -1.47 7.88 10.03
N VAL A 185 -2.23 8.14 8.97
CA VAL A 185 -2.52 9.49 8.46
C VAL A 185 -3.29 10.30 9.50
N THR A 186 -4.38 9.75 10.04
CA THR A 186 -5.21 10.43 11.03
C THR A 186 -4.45 10.70 12.33
N ARG A 187 -3.62 9.76 12.78
CA ARG A 187 -2.74 9.97 13.93
C ARG A 187 -1.81 11.17 13.73
N LEU A 188 -1.19 11.31 12.57
CA LEU A 188 -0.34 12.46 12.26
C LEU A 188 -1.16 13.76 12.26
N MET A 189 -2.35 13.75 11.65
CA MET A 189 -3.25 14.92 11.65
C MET A 189 -3.62 15.39 13.06
N PHE A 190 -3.83 14.45 13.99
CA PHE A 190 -4.15 14.75 15.39
C PHE A 190 -2.93 14.85 16.30
N GLY A 191 -1.70 14.87 15.77
CA GLY A 191 -0.47 14.97 16.56
C GLY A 191 -0.17 13.77 17.47
N LYS A 192 -0.79 12.61 17.21
CA LYS A 192 -0.59 11.35 17.96
C LYS A 192 0.54 10.52 17.34
N TYR A 193 1.78 10.95 17.56
CA TYR A 193 2.97 10.30 17.02
C TYR A 193 3.08 8.81 17.39
N LEU A 194 3.63 8.01 16.47
CA LEU A 194 3.92 6.60 16.75
C LEU A 194 5.15 6.49 17.64
N GLY A 195 5.04 5.74 18.73
CA GLY A 195 6.20 5.31 19.51
C GLY A 195 7.01 4.22 18.80
N PHE A 196 8.19 3.92 19.33
CA PHE A 196 9.00 2.82 18.85
C PHE A 196 8.38 1.48 19.23
N ASN A 197 8.24 0.58 18.25
CA ASN A 197 7.71 -0.76 18.46
C ASN A 197 8.53 -1.74 17.64
N VAL A 198 9.19 -2.72 18.27
CA VAL A 198 9.98 -3.73 17.58
C VAL A 198 9.06 -4.78 16.99
N SER A 199 9.17 -5.00 15.68
CA SER A 199 8.47 -6.10 15.03
C SER A 199 9.07 -7.44 15.48
N GLN A 200 8.33 -8.17 16.31
CA GLN A 200 8.69 -9.53 16.70
C GLN A 200 8.66 -10.43 15.45
N LYS A 201 9.78 -11.09 15.17
CA LYS A 201 9.93 -12.05 14.07
C LYS A 201 10.57 -13.30 14.61
N LYS A 202 9.77 -14.31 14.94
CA LYS A 202 10.31 -15.61 15.38
C LYS A 202 10.77 -16.40 14.16
N ARG A 203 12.01 -16.89 14.21
CA ARG A 203 12.54 -17.86 13.25
C ARG A 203 12.28 -19.26 13.78
N LYS A 204 11.87 -20.16 12.88
CA LYS A 204 11.83 -21.61 13.12
C LYS A 204 13.10 -22.22 12.57
#